data_AF-A0A7V6XK88-F1
#
_entry.id   AF-A0A7V6XK88-F1
#
_cell.length_a   1.000
_cell.length_b   1.000
_cell.length_c   1.000
_cell.angle_alpha   90.00
_cell.angle_beta   90.00
_cell.angle_gamma   90.00
#
_symmetry.space_group_name_H-M   'P 1'
#
loop_
_entity.id
_entity.type
_entity.pdbx_description
1 polymer ?
#
loop_
_entity_poly.entity_id
_entity_poly.type
_entity_poly.pdbx_seq_one_letter_code
_entity_poly.pdbx_strand_id
1 'polypeptide(L)'
;MEKRLYGRHIIPLRKRTLNSALYGLIGGIVGSFLLIFVGVSISNVGIHFAWLLAIILMLIHPRFICFSYAGGILSLFSLIFGYPKIDVAGLMAIVAILHFIEGVLVYTNGYKQATPIFMENEEYGVVGGFSLQKFWPLPLMILLLVASEEIPTEIVNMPDWWPLIRPSLDTTGENFFYMMFPVAAGLGYGDISLTSLPKRKARISAINLGIFGTVLLILAVFASRLYIFKYIAAIFAPIAHELLIYFGRNIEKKNKPIFLSPEKGELVLDVYPD
;
A
#
# COMPACT_ATOMS: atom_id res chain seq x y z
N MET A 1 13.16 12.88 -16.13
CA MET A 1 13.32 11.74 -17.06
C MET A 1 12.72 12.05 -18.43
N GLU A 2 11.40 12.23 -18.55
CA GLU A 2 10.73 12.46 -19.85
C GLU A 2 11.34 13.59 -20.71
N LYS A 3 11.55 14.80 -20.15
CA LYS A 3 12.16 15.91 -20.90
C LYS A 3 13.56 15.57 -21.45
N ARG A 4 14.32 14.70 -20.76
CA ARG A 4 15.67 14.27 -21.18
C ARG A 4 15.61 13.18 -22.26
N LEU A 5 14.63 12.29 -22.20
CA LEU A 5 14.46 11.20 -23.18
C LEU A 5 13.71 11.65 -24.44
N TYR A 6 12.72 12.54 -24.29
CA TYR A 6 11.73 12.86 -25.32
C TYR A 6 11.70 14.33 -25.72
N GLY A 7 12.54 15.18 -25.12
CA GLY A 7 12.55 16.63 -25.35
C GLY A 7 11.33 17.38 -24.76
N ARG A 8 10.26 16.66 -24.39
CA ARG A 8 9.04 17.22 -23.80
C ARG A 8 8.43 16.30 -22.73
N HIS A 9 7.49 16.83 -21.97
CA HIS A 9 6.63 16.00 -21.12
C HIS A 9 5.55 15.35 -21.97
N ILE A 10 5.35 14.04 -21.85
CA ILE A 10 4.29 13.33 -22.58
C ILE A 10 2.92 13.81 -22.07
N ILE A 11 2.84 14.11 -20.77
CA ILE A 11 1.64 14.68 -20.13
C ILE A 11 2.04 15.85 -19.24
N PRO A 12 1.29 16.98 -19.29
CA PRO A 12 1.54 18.12 -18.41
C PRO A 12 1.55 17.72 -16.93
N LEU A 13 2.57 18.17 -16.19
CA LEU A 13 2.75 17.86 -14.76
C LEU A 13 1.50 18.20 -13.93
N ARG A 14 0.87 19.34 -14.18
CA ARG A 14 -0.37 19.75 -13.49
C ARG A 14 -1.50 18.72 -13.62
N LYS A 15 -1.73 18.20 -14.83
CA LYS A 15 -2.75 17.20 -15.10
C LYS A 15 -2.42 15.87 -14.40
N ARG A 16 -1.14 15.50 -14.36
CA ARG A 16 -0.66 14.32 -13.62
C ARG A 16 -0.90 14.46 -12.11
N THR A 17 -0.49 15.57 -11.52
CA THR A 17 -0.67 15.85 -10.09
C THR A 17 -2.15 15.92 -9.70
N LEU A 18 -2.97 16.62 -10.49
CA LEU A 18 -4.41 16.72 -10.23
C LEU A 18 -5.09 15.36 -10.28
N ASN A 19 -4.79 14.54 -11.30
CA ASN A 19 -5.33 13.19 -11.38
C ASN A 19 -4.89 12.34 -10.18
N SER A 20 -3.61 12.38 -9.82
CA SER A 20 -3.10 11.69 -8.63
C SER A 20 -3.82 12.12 -7.35
N ALA A 21 -4.06 13.42 -7.16
CA ALA A 21 -4.78 13.95 -6.01
C ALA A 21 -6.25 13.52 -5.99
N LEU A 22 -6.94 13.53 -7.14
CA LEU A 22 -8.34 13.09 -7.23
C LEU A 22 -8.52 11.61 -6.91
N TYR A 23 -7.70 10.75 -7.50
CA TYR A 23 -7.71 9.31 -7.18
C TYR A 23 -7.29 9.06 -5.73
N GLY A 24 -6.31 9.82 -5.23
CA GLY A 24 -5.87 9.75 -3.84
C GLY A 24 -6.95 10.18 -2.84
N LEU A 25 -7.74 11.20 -3.15
CA LEU A 25 -8.90 11.61 -2.35
C LEU A 25 -9.95 10.50 -2.30
N ILE A 26 -10.29 9.90 -3.45
CA ILE A 26 -11.23 8.77 -3.49
C ILE A 26 -10.69 7.59 -2.67
N GLY A 27 -9.41 7.24 -2.86
CA GLY A 27 -8.74 6.19 -2.09
C GLY A 27 -8.71 6.50 -0.59
N GLY A 28 -8.52 7.77 -0.21
CA GLY A 28 -8.57 8.25 1.15
C GLY A 28 -9.96 8.09 1.77
N ILE A 29 -11.02 8.48 1.06
CA ILE A 29 -12.40 8.30 1.53
C ILE A 29 -12.73 6.82 1.73
N VAL A 30 -12.43 5.98 0.74
CA VAL A 30 -12.69 4.52 0.82
C VAL A 30 -11.85 3.89 1.94
N GLY A 31 -10.57 4.26 2.04
CA GLY A 31 -9.69 3.78 3.10
C GLY A 31 -10.15 4.18 4.50
N SER A 32 -10.62 5.42 4.66
CA SER A 32 -11.19 5.92 5.92
C SER A 32 -12.43 5.13 6.31
N PHE A 33 -13.34 4.90 5.37
CA PHE A 33 -14.53 4.10 5.60
C PHE A 33 -14.17 2.68 6.05
N LEU A 34 -13.21 2.02 5.39
CA LEU A 34 -12.75 0.68 5.77
C LEU A 34 -12.10 0.66 7.16
N LEU A 35 -11.24 1.63 7.47
CA LEU A 35 -10.59 1.74 8.79
C LEU A 35 -11.62 1.92 9.91
N ILE A 36 -12.60 2.80 9.70
CA ILE A 36 -13.68 3.06 10.65
C ILE A 36 -14.61 1.84 10.77
N PHE A 37 -15.00 1.22 9.65
CA PHE A 37 -15.85 0.04 9.63
C PHE A 37 -15.24 -1.14 10.38
N VAL A 38 -13.93 -1.37 10.20
CA VAL A 38 -13.18 -2.40 10.94
C VAL A 38 -12.96 -1.98 12.40
N GLY A 39 -13.03 -0.69 12.71
CA GLY A 39 -12.85 -0.16 14.07
C GLY A 39 -11.39 -0.07 14.49
N VAL A 40 -10.47 0.16 13.55
CA VAL A 40 -9.04 0.29 13.85
C VAL A 40 -8.76 1.65 14.47
N SER A 41 -8.24 1.65 15.69
CA SER A 41 -7.73 2.84 16.37
C SER A 41 -6.23 2.98 16.20
N ILE A 42 -5.71 4.20 16.09
CA ILE A 42 -4.25 4.47 16.14
C ILE A 42 -3.68 4.50 17.54
N SER A 43 -4.52 4.48 18.59
CA SER A 43 -4.06 4.49 19.98
C SER A 43 -3.15 3.29 20.24
N ASN A 44 -1.90 3.55 20.61
CA ASN A 44 -0.86 2.54 20.84
C ASN A 44 -0.52 1.61 19.65
N VAL A 45 -0.90 1.94 18.41
CA VAL A 45 -0.50 1.14 17.23
C VAL A 45 1.01 1.23 16.94
N GLY A 46 1.70 2.26 17.46
CA GLY A 46 3.13 2.45 17.22
C GLY A 46 3.45 2.95 15.82
N ILE A 47 2.52 3.65 15.16
CA ILE A 47 2.67 4.12 13.78
C ILE A 47 3.89 5.05 13.60
N HIS A 48 4.24 5.83 14.63
CA HIS A 48 5.43 6.68 14.63
C HIS A 48 6.73 5.86 14.60
N PHE A 49 6.80 4.75 15.35
CA PHE A 49 7.93 3.82 15.27
C PHE A 49 8.01 3.15 13.91
N ALA A 50 6.87 2.75 13.34
CA ALA A 50 6.82 2.14 12.02
C ALA A 50 7.30 3.12 10.94
N TRP A 51 6.92 4.40 11.04
CA TRP A 51 7.35 5.43 10.11
C TRP A 51 8.86 5.71 10.20
N LEU A 52 9.40 5.83 11.41
CA LEU A 52 10.84 6.00 11.63
C LEU A 52 11.62 4.81 11.06
N LEU A 53 11.15 3.59 11.33
CA LEU A 53 11.78 2.37 10.83
C LEU A 53 11.70 2.28 9.29
N ALA A 54 10.57 2.66 8.68
CA ALA A 54 10.43 2.71 7.22
C ALA A 54 11.44 3.66 6.56
N ILE A 55 11.69 4.82 7.18
CA ILE A 55 12.71 5.77 6.70
C ILE A 55 14.11 5.15 6.80
N ILE A 56 14.45 4.52 7.93
CA ILE A 56 15.75 3.85 8.11
C ILE A 56 15.94 2.76 7.06
N LEU A 57 14.92 1.92 6.83
CA LEU A 57 14.96 0.86 5.84
C LEU A 57 15.10 1.41 4.40
N MET A 58 14.46 2.55 4.11
CA MET A 58 14.59 3.22 2.81
C MET A 58 16.03 3.63 2.49
N LEU A 59 16.84 3.99 3.51
CA LEU A 59 18.26 4.33 3.33
C LEU A 59 19.09 3.14 2.82
N ILE A 60 18.68 1.91 3.15
CA ILE A 60 19.31 0.69 2.63
C ILE A 60 18.90 0.50 1.17
N HIS A 61 17.60 0.56 0.90
CA HIS A 61 17.08 0.54 -0.46
C HIS A 61 15.66 1.13 -0.50
N PRO A 62 15.32 2.02 -1.45
CA PRO A 62 14.02 2.70 -1.49
C PRO A 62 12.79 1.78 -1.44
N ARG A 63 12.92 0.55 -1.95
CA ARG A 63 11.88 -0.50 -1.89
C ARG A 63 11.40 -0.83 -0.47
N PHE A 64 12.25 -0.68 0.55
CA PHE A 64 11.93 -1.08 1.91
C PHE A 64 11.19 -0.01 2.71
N ILE A 65 10.79 1.10 2.07
CA ILE A 65 9.92 2.11 2.68
C ILE A 65 8.50 1.57 2.97
N CYS A 66 8.09 0.49 2.31
CA CYS A 66 6.74 -0.04 2.45
C CYS A 66 6.47 -0.49 3.90
N PHE A 67 5.31 -0.09 4.43
CA PHE A 67 4.88 -0.41 5.80
C PHE A 67 4.72 -1.92 6.06
N SER A 68 4.63 -2.76 5.04
CA SER A 68 4.69 -4.22 5.22
C SER A 68 6.01 -4.68 5.84
N TYR A 69 7.14 -4.05 5.47
CA TYR A 69 8.45 -4.33 6.06
C TYR A 69 8.54 -3.74 7.47
N ALA A 70 8.38 -2.42 7.58
CA ALA A 70 8.55 -1.73 8.86
C ALA A 70 7.53 -2.21 9.90
N GLY A 71 6.27 -2.38 9.53
CA GLY A 71 5.23 -2.87 10.43
C GLY A 71 5.45 -4.31 10.87
N GLY A 72 5.86 -5.20 9.95
CA GLY A 72 6.18 -6.60 10.29
C GLY A 72 7.39 -6.71 11.22
N ILE A 73 8.50 -6.05 10.88
CA ILE A 73 9.73 -6.03 11.70
C ILE A 73 9.45 -5.44 13.08
N LEU A 74 8.78 -4.28 13.13
CA LEU A 74 8.42 -3.63 14.39
C LEU A 74 7.52 -4.53 15.26
N SER A 75 6.55 -5.19 14.65
CA SER A 75 5.66 -6.12 15.37
C SER A 75 6.41 -7.31 15.93
N LEU A 76 7.31 -7.93 15.16
CA LEU A 76 8.14 -9.02 15.65
C LEU A 76 9.06 -8.57 16.77
N PHE A 77 9.69 -7.41 16.62
CA PHE A 77 10.54 -6.83 17.66
C PHE A 77 9.74 -6.59 18.96
N SER A 78 8.57 -5.97 18.86
CA SER A 78 7.67 -5.76 20.00
C SER A 78 7.26 -7.07 20.67
N LEU A 79 6.92 -8.10 19.89
CA LEU A 79 6.48 -9.41 20.40
C LEU A 79 7.61 -10.22 21.06
N ILE A 80 8.85 -10.06 20.61
CA ILE A 80 10.01 -10.81 21.13
C ILE A 80 10.59 -10.10 22.36
N PHE A 81 10.75 -8.78 22.30
CA PHE A 81 11.44 -7.99 23.32
C PHE A 81 10.50 -7.29 24.30
N GLY A 82 9.19 -7.25 24.01
CA GLY A 82 8.19 -6.56 24.83
C GLY A 82 8.24 -5.03 24.74
N TYR A 83 9.08 -4.47 23.87
CA TYR A 83 9.25 -3.04 23.67
C TYR A 83 9.52 -2.71 22.18
N PRO A 84 8.99 -1.61 21.62
CA PRO A 84 7.95 -0.77 22.20
C PRO A 84 6.64 -1.56 22.34
N LYS A 85 5.80 -1.24 23.32
CA LYS A 85 4.48 -1.85 23.44
C LYS A 85 3.57 -1.28 22.36
N ILE A 86 3.18 -2.12 21.41
CA ILE A 86 2.32 -1.71 20.30
C ILE A 86 1.14 -2.66 20.13
N ASP A 87 0.06 -2.15 19.55
CA ASP A 87 -1.02 -2.98 19.02
C ASP A 87 -0.64 -3.57 17.66
N VAL A 88 -0.10 -4.80 17.69
CA VAL A 88 0.24 -5.56 16.48
C VAL A 88 -0.98 -5.80 15.60
N ALA A 89 -2.15 -6.08 16.17
CA ALA A 89 -3.35 -6.36 15.38
C ALA A 89 -3.82 -5.09 14.66
N GLY A 90 -3.87 -3.96 15.37
CA GLY A 90 -4.14 -2.65 14.78
C GLY A 90 -3.13 -2.27 13.69
N LEU A 91 -1.83 -2.44 13.94
CA LEU A 91 -0.79 -2.13 12.96
C LEU A 91 -0.94 -2.96 11.68
N MET A 92 -1.14 -4.27 11.82
CA MET A 92 -1.34 -5.16 10.67
C MET A 92 -2.64 -4.86 9.92
N ALA A 93 -3.70 -4.44 10.60
CA ALA A 93 -4.95 -4.01 9.96
C ALA A 93 -4.75 -2.73 9.12
N ILE A 94 -4.00 -1.74 9.62
CA ILE A 94 -3.66 -0.53 8.84
C ILE A 94 -2.85 -0.93 7.60
N VAL A 95 -1.81 -1.74 7.76
CA VAL A 95 -0.99 -2.24 6.64
C VAL A 95 -1.87 -2.95 5.60
N ALA A 96 -2.75 -3.83 6.05
CA ALA A 96 -3.67 -4.57 5.21
C ALA A 96 -4.59 -3.66 4.38
N ILE A 97 -5.25 -2.71 5.03
CA ILE A 97 -6.20 -1.79 4.37
C ILE A 97 -5.46 -0.88 3.39
N LEU A 98 -4.29 -0.36 3.75
CA LEU A 98 -3.50 0.49 2.85
C LEU A 98 -3.11 -0.25 1.56
N HIS A 99 -2.68 -1.51 1.64
CA HIS A 99 -2.35 -2.31 0.45
C HIS A 99 -3.60 -2.71 -0.35
N PHE A 100 -4.71 -2.99 0.34
CA PHE A 100 -5.98 -3.23 -0.36
C PHE A 100 -6.41 -2.01 -1.19
N ILE A 101 -6.34 -0.81 -0.60
CA ILE A 101 -6.64 0.46 -1.30
C ILE A 101 -5.63 0.72 -2.42
N GLU A 102 -4.34 0.44 -2.21
CA GLU A 102 -3.35 0.50 -3.28
C GLU A 102 -3.77 -0.40 -4.45
N GLY A 103 -4.21 -1.63 -4.18
CA GLY A 103 -4.73 -2.55 -5.20
C GLY A 103 -5.88 -1.93 -6.00
N VAL A 104 -6.85 -1.29 -5.34
CA VAL A 104 -7.97 -0.60 -6.00
C VAL A 104 -7.48 0.57 -6.87
N LEU A 105 -6.54 1.38 -6.37
CA LEU A 105 -5.97 2.51 -7.09
C LEU A 105 -5.15 2.06 -8.31
N VAL A 106 -4.36 0.99 -8.16
CA VAL A 106 -3.60 0.38 -9.25
C VAL A 106 -4.53 -0.20 -10.31
N TYR A 107 -5.62 -0.86 -9.91
CA TYR A 107 -6.60 -1.42 -10.84
C TYR A 107 -7.23 -0.33 -11.73
N THR A 108 -7.59 0.81 -11.13
CA THR A 108 -8.36 1.88 -11.78
C THR A 108 -7.48 2.86 -12.56
N ASN A 109 -6.30 3.18 -12.05
CA ASN A 109 -5.45 4.26 -12.56
C ASN A 109 -3.96 3.88 -12.69
N GLY A 110 -3.55 2.70 -12.24
CA GLY A 110 -2.13 2.27 -12.24
C GLY A 110 -1.50 2.20 -13.63
N TYR A 111 -2.25 1.77 -14.63
CA TYR A 111 -1.75 1.62 -16.02
C TYR A 111 -1.74 2.91 -16.84
N LYS A 112 -2.45 3.95 -16.40
CA LYS A 112 -2.58 5.19 -17.18
C LYS A 112 -1.26 5.94 -17.15
N GLN A 113 -0.94 6.69 -18.20
CA GLN A 113 0.28 7.51 -18.24
C GLN A 113 1.57 6.69 -18.07
N ALA A 114 1.57 5.46 -18.58
CA ALA A 114 2.76 4.64 -18.66
C ALA A 114 3.82 5.35 -19.50
N THR A 115 5.07 5.35 -19.06
CA THR A 115 6.15 5.99 -19.81
C THR A 115 6.84 4.92 -20.66
N PRO A 116 6.91 5.05 -22.00
CA PRO A 116 7.72 4.13 -22.80
C PRO A 116 9.17 4.17 -22.31
N ILE A 117 9.87 3.05 -22.36
CA ILE A 117 11.29 2.93 -21.99
C ILE A 117 11.96 1.86 -22.86
N PHE A 118 13.28 1.94 -22.97
CA PHE A 118 14.13 0.87 -23.47
C PHE A 118 14.98 0.33 -22.32
N MET A 119 15.13 -0.99 -22.27
CA MET A 119 15.88 -1.68 -21.23
C MET A 119 16.72 -2.79 -21.85
N GLU A 120 17.92 -3.00 -21.31
CA GLU A 120 18.74 -4.16 -21.65
C GLU A 120 18.15 -5.43 -21.02
N ASN A 121 17.98 -6.47 -21.83
CA ASN A 121 17.53 -7.79 -21.45
C ASN A 121 18.66 -8.80 -21.73
N GLU A 122 18.90 -9.70 -20.77
CA GLU A 122 20.00 -10.67 -20.82
C GLU A 122 19.91 -11.62 -22.04
N GLU A 123 18.70 -11.96 -22.51
CA GLU A 123 18.48 -12.89 -23.61
C GLU A 123 18.22 -12.18 -24.95
N TYR A 124 17.48 -11.06 -24.92
CA TYR A 124 16.96 -10.41 -26.12
C TYR A 124 17.68 -9.10 -26.48
N GLY A 125 18.72 -8.70 -25.76
CA GLY A 125 19.41 -7.42 -25.97
C GLY A 125 18.53 -6.23 -25.58
N VAL A 126 18.54 -5.14 -26.35
CA VAL A 126 17.72 -3.96 -26.03
C VAL A 126 16.26 -4.22 -26.40
N VAL A 127 15.37 -4.13 -25.41
CA VAL A 127 13.93 -4.34 -25.56
C VAL A 127 13.13 -3.11 -25.15
N GLY A 128 12.01 -2.89 -25.85
CA GLY A 128 11.05 -1.85 -25.50
C GLY A 128 10.11 -2.30 -24.38
N GLY A 129 9.57 -1.34 -23.64
CA GLY A 129 8.56 -1.59 -22.63
C GLY A 129 8.04 -0.32 -22.02
N PHE A 130 7.39 -0.45 -20.86
CA PHE A 130 6.77 0.67 -20.16
C PHE A 130 7.12 0.70 -18.68
N SER A 131 7.46 1.89 -18.17
CA SER A 131 7.56 2.17 -16.76
C SER A 131 6.21 2.68 -16.23
N LEU A 132 5.72 2.03 -15.18
CA LEU A 132 4.49 2.40 -14.46
C LEU A 132 4.90 3.04 -13.15
N GLN A 133 4.64 4.33 -12.98
CA GLN A 133 4.95 5.07 -11.76
C GLN A 133 3.76 5.93 -11.35
N LYS A 134 3.26 5.70 -10.15
CA LYS A 134 2.16 6.46 -9.55
C LYS A 134 2.46 6.77 -8.10
N PHE A 135 1.96 7.92 -7.69
CA PHE A 135 1.90 8.33 -6.30
C PHE A 135 0.53 8.95 -6.07
N TRP A 136 -0.12 8.54 -4.99
CA TRP A 136 -1.42 9.03 -4.56
C TRP A 136 -1.29 9.56 -3.14
N PRO A 137 -1.58 10.85 -2.88
CA PRO A 137 -1.75 11.36 -1.53
C PRO A 137 -3.14 10.95 -1.02
N LEU A 138 -3.20 10.30 0.14
CA LEU A 138 -4.44 9.84 0.77
C LEU A 138 -4.72 10.65 2.04
N PRO A 139 -5.69 11.57 2.02
CA PRO A 139 -6.25 12.11 3.25
C PRO A 139 -7.14 11.04 3.90
N LEU A 140 -6.71 10.50 5.04
CA LEU A 140 -7.42 9.47 5.78
C LEU A 140 -8.03 10.06 7.06
N MET A 141 -9.23 9.60 7.41
CA MET A 141 -9.79 9.71 8.75
C MET A 141 -9.63 8.37 9.44
N ILE A 142 -8.99 8.36 10.60
CA ILE A 142 -8.80 7.15 11.41
C ILE A 142 -9.34 7.39 12.82
N LEU A 143 -9.63 6.31 13.54
CA LEU A 143 -10.13 6.43 14.90
C LEU A 143 -8.98 6.65 15.88
N LEU A 144 -9.21 7.50 16.87
CA LEU A 144 -8.38 7.68 18.04
C LEU A 144 -9.24 7.37 19.26
N LEU A 145 -8.72 6.53 20.16
CA LEU A 145 -9.37 6.23 21.43
C LEU A 145 -8.91 7.28 22.46
N VAL A 146 -9.87 7.99 23.07
CA VAL A 146 -9.63 9.04 24.06
C VAL A 146 -10.37 8.71 25.35
N ALA A 147 -9.67 8.85 26.47
CA ALA A 147 -10.25 8.80 27.80
C ALA A 147 -10.85 10.17 28.16
N SER A 148 -12.04 10.20 28.74
CA SER A 148 -12.62 11.39 29.35
C SER A 148 -13.42 11.04 30.59
N GLU A 149 -13.33 11.90 31.60
CA GLU A 149 -14.17 11.83 32.79
C GLU A 149 -15.61 12.31 32.49
N GLU A 150 -15.75 13.21 31.51
CA GLU A 150 -17.04 13.71 31.03
C GLU A 150 -17.50 12.90 29.81
N ILE A 151 -18.71 12.36 29.88
CA ILE A 151 -19.36 11.69 28.76
C ILE A 151 -19.85 12.77 27.79
N PRO A 152 -19.37 12.84 26.54
CA PRO A 152 -19.89 13.80 25.56
C PRO A 152 -21.41 13.67 25.41
N THR A 153 -22.11 14.80 25.26
CA THR A 153 -23.58 14.82 25.17
C THR A 153 -24.13 14.16 23.90
N GLU A 154 -23.30 14.01 22.86
CA GLU A 154 -23.66 13.39 21.59
C GLU A 154 -22.73 12.20 21.29
N ILE A 155 -23.07 11.02 21.83
CA ILE A 155 -22.37 9.77 21.52
C ILE A 155 -23.18 9.00 20.49
N VAL A 156 -22.53 8.65 19.38
CA VAL A 156 -23.07 7.68 18.44
C VAL A 156 -22.87 6.29 19.03
N ASN A 157 -23.97 5.65 19.43
CA ASN A 157 -23.95 4.26 19.87
C ASN A 157 -23.57 3.35 18.70
N MET A 158 -22.43 2.68 18.83
CA MET A 158 -21.97 1.68 17.87
C MET A 158 -22.59 0.32 18.16
N PRO A 159 -22.80 -0.53 17.15
CA PRO A 159 -23.36 -1.86 17.34
C PRO A 159 -22.39 -2.80 18.07
N ASP A 160 -22.92 -3.80 18.78
CA ASP A 160 -22.16 -4.70 19.67
C ASP A 160 -21.04 -5.51 19.00
N TRP A 161 -21.11 -5.71 17.67
CA TRP A 161 -20.07 -6.41 16.92
C TRP A 161 -18.82 -5.55 16.66
N TRP A 162 -18.95 -4.23 16.80
CA TRP A 162 -17.92 -3.25 16.53
C TRP A 162 -17.21 -2.83 17.83
N PRO A 163 -15.87 -2.68 17.84
CA PRO A 163 -14.94 -2.78 16.71
C PRO A 163 -14.55 -4.24 16.37
N LEU A 164 -14.27 -4.50 15.08
CA LEU A 164 -13.84 -5.82 14.63
C LEU A 164 -12.40 -6.13 15.07
N ILE A 165 -11.52 -5.13 15.06
CA ILE A 165 -10.19 -5.16 15.65
C ILE A 165 -10.29 -4.62 17.08
N ARG A 166 -10.18 -5.52 18.06
CA ARG A 166 -10.27 -5.14 19.47
C ARG A 166 -9.03 -4.35 19.89
N PRO A 167 -9.19 -3.18 20.54
CA PRO A 167 -8.05 -2.42 21.05
C PRO A 167 -7.28 -3.24 22.09
N SER A 168 -5.97 -3.06 22.12
CA SER A 168 -5.07 -3.74 23.07
C SER A 168 -5.02 -3.09 24.46
N LEU A 169 -5.68 -1.94 24.62
CA LEU A 169 -5.79 -1.19 25.87
C LEU A 169 -6.77 -1.85 26.82
N ASP A 170 -6.39 -1.90 28.11
CA ASP A 170 -7.34 -2.24 29.16
C ASP A 170 -8.31 -1.07 29.32
N THR A 171 -9.57 -1.30 28.98
CA THR A 171 -10.63 -0.29 29.01
C THR A 171 -11.43 -0.33 30.32
N THR A 172 -10.95 -1.10 31.31
CA THR A 172 -11.61 -1.23 32.61
C THR A 172 -11.33 0.01 33.49
N GLY A 173 -12.39 0.73 33.87
CA GLY A 173 -12.34 1.78 34.89
C GLY A 173 -12.40 3.23 34.38
N GLU A 174 -12.21 3.47 33.08
CA GLU A 174 -12.33 4.80 32.46
C GLU A 174 -13.31 4.77 31.28
N ASN A 175 -14.05 5.87 31.07
CA ASN A 175 -14.91 6.01 29.89
C ASN A 175 -14.05 6.36 28.68
N PHE A 176 -13.92 5.42 27.75
CA PHE A 176 -13.27 5.65 26.47
C PHE A 176 -14.30 5.89 25.37
N PHE A 177 -14.02 6.83 24.49
CA PHE A 177 -14.78 7.03 23.26
C PHE A 177 -13.85 7.18 22.06
N TYR A 178 -14.39 6.91 20.88
CA TYR A 178 -13.67 7.06 19.63
C TYR A 178 -13.91 8.43 19.04
N MET A 179 -12.84 9.11 18.64
CA MET A 179 -12.88 10.32 17.84
C MET A 179 -12.23 10.10 16.48
N MET A 180 -12.68 10.82 15.45
CA MET A 180 -12.05 10.78 14.14
C MET A 180 -10.86 11.75 14.09
N PHE A 181 -9.71 11.27 13.64
CA PHE A 181 -8.48 12.03 13.53
C PHE A 181 -7.97 12.02 12.08
N PRO A 182 -7.68 13.19 11.48
CA PRO A 182 -7.17 13.26 10.12
C PRO A 182 -5.68 12.89 10.08
N VAL A 183 -5.31 12.04 9.12
CA VAL A 183 -3.94 11.59 8.87
C VAL A 183 -3.64 11.67 7.38
N ALA A 184 -2.48 12.25 7.03
CA ALA A 184 -1.98 12.21 5.67
C ALA A 184 -1.15 10.93 5.45
N ALA A 185 -1.53 10.14 4.46
CA ALA A 185 -0.77 8.99 3.98
C ALA A 185 -0.41 9.15 2.50
N GLY A 186 0.54 8.35 2.01
CA GLY A 186 0.89 8.29 0.59
C GLY A 186 1.06 6.85 0.16
N LEU A 187 0.45 6.49 -0.98
CA LEU A 187 0.62 5.18 -1.62
C LEU A 187 1.33 5.36 -2.95
N GLY A 188 2.30 4.50 -3.22
CA GLY A 188 3.13 4.56 -4.42
C GLY A 188 3.14 3.23 -5.15
N TYR A 189 2.86 3.26 -6.45
CA TYR A 189 2.95 2.09 -7.31
C TYR A 189 4.10 2.27 -8.31
N GLY A 190 5.00 1.29 -8.35
CA GLY A 190 6.17 1.28 -9.22
C GLY A 190 6.37 -0.10 -9.84
N ASP A 191 6.31 -0.18 -11.16
CA ASP A 191 6.44 -1.45 -11.90
C ASP A 191 7.00 -1.23 -13.31
N ILE A 192 7.42 -2.31 -13.95
CA ILE A 192 7.89 -2.32 -15.33
C ILE A 192 7.13 -3.40 -16.09
N SER A 193 6.70 -3.06 -17.31
CA SER A 193 5.95 -3.93 -18.20
C SER A 193 6.75 -4.15 -19.49
N LEU A 194 7.41 -5.32 -19.60
CA LEU A 194 8.17 -5.73 -20.79
C LEU A 194 7.44 -6.81 -21.58
N THR A 195 6.74 -7.70 -20.88
CA THR A 195 6.16 -8.95 -21.41
C THR A 195 4.65 -8.89 -21.56
N SER A 196 4.04 -7.77 -21.17
CA SER A 196 2.61 -7.51 -21.32
C SER A 196 2.33 -6.02 -21.47
N LEU A 197 1.10 -5.68 -21.86
CA LEU A 197 0.66 -4.29 -21.92
C LEU A 197 0.45 -3.71 -20.49
N PRO A 198 0.71 -2.41 -20.27
CA PRO A 198 0.52 -1.72 -18.99
C PRO A 198 -0.79 -2.05 -18.26
N LYS A 199 -1.90 -2.10 -19.00
CA LYS A 199 -3.24 -2.37 -18.43
C LYS A 199 -3.36 -3.78 -17.86
N ARG A 200 -2.78 -4.76 -18.54
CA ARG A 200 -2.77 -6.16 -18.07
C ARG A 200 -1.84 -6.30 -16.87
N LYS A 201 -0.65 -5.70 -16.93
CA LYS A 201 0.32 -5.71 -15.82
C LYS A 201 -0.27 -5.12 -14.55
N ALA A 202 -0.79 -3.90 -14.63
CA ALA A 202 -1.41 -3.23 -13.48
C ALA A 202 -2.59 -4.02 -12.91
N ARG A 203 -3.42 -4.65 -13.75
CA ARG A 203 -4.54 -5.46 -13.28
C ARG A 203 -4.10 -6.67 -12.46
N ILE A 204 -3.04 -7.36 -12.89
CA ILE A 204 -2.48 -8.52 -12.15
C ILE A 204 -1.89 -8.04 -10.82
N SER A 205 -1.07 -6.99 -10.85
CA SER A 205 -0.46 -6.41 -9.63
C SER A 205 -1.54 -5.95 -8.64
N ALA A 206 -2.59 -5.30 -9.13
CA ALA A 206 -3.73 -4.86 -8.32
C ALA A 206 -4.49 -6.01 -7.63
N ILE A 207 -4.80 -7.09 -8.38
CA ILE A 207 -5.52 -8.25 -7.83
C ILE A 207 -4.67 -8.92 -6.75
N ASN A 208 -3.38 -9.12 -7.03
CA ASN A 208 -2.46 -9.73 -6.07
C ASN A 208 -2.34 -8.89 -4.79
N LEU A 209 -2.29 -7.57 -4.91
CA LEU A 209 -2.22 -6.65 -3.77
C LEU A 209 -3.52 -6.63 -2.96
N GLY A 210 -4.66 -6.70 -3.64
CA GLY A 210 -5.97 -6.84 -3.01
C GLY A 210 -6.11 -8.16 -2.25
N ILE A 211 -5.63 -9.28 -2.81
CA ILE A 211 -5.60 -10.59 -2.13
C ILE A 211 -4.70 -10.50 -0.89
N PHE A 212 -3.49 -9.96 -1.03
CA PHE A 212 -2.57 -9.76 0.09
C PHE A 212 -3.19 -8.94 1.22
N GLY A 213 -3.77 -7.77 0.90
CA GLY A 213 -4.44 -6.91 1.87
C GLY A 213 -5.61 -7.64 2.55
N THR A 214 -6.41 -8.38 1.79
CA THR A 214 -7.55 -9.14 2.34
C THR A 214 -7.10 -10.24 3.30
N VAL A 215 -6.10 -11.04 2.92
CA VAL A 215 -5.56 -12.11 3.77
C VAL A 215 -4.92 -11.54 5.03
N LEU A 216 -4.12 -10.47 4.91
CA LEU A 216 -3.51 -9.83 6.07
C LEU A 216 -4.57 -9.21 7.00
N LEU A 217 -5.66 -8.65 6.47
CA LEU A 217 -6.75 -8.13 7.28
C LEU A 217 -7.43 -9.24 8.09
N ILE A 218 -7.71 -10.39 7.47
CA ILE A 218 -8.27 -11.56 8.15
C ILE A 218 -7.31 -12.02 9.27
N LEU A 219 -6.01 -12.11 8.99
CA LEU A 219 -5.00 -12.44 10.00
C LEU A 219 -4.97 -11.41 11.14
N ALA A 220 -5.09 -10.11 10.84
CA ALA A 220 -5.16 -9.05 11.85
C ALA A 220 -6.41 -9.19 12.75
N VAL A 221 -7.56 -9.53 12.17
CA VAL A 221 -8.80 -9.81 12.93
C VAL A 221 -8.60 -10.96 13.89
N PHE A 222 -7.96 -12.06 13.46
CA PHE A 222 -7.60 -13.16 14.36
C PHE A 222 -6.54 -12.75 15.38
N ALA A 223 -5.55 -11.94 15.01
CA ALA A 223 -4.49 -11.45 15.89
C ALA A 223 -5.02 -10.59 17.06
N SER A 224 -6.17 -9.92 16.87
CA SER A 224 -6.84 -9.17 17.94
C SER A 224 -7.53 -10.07 18.98
N ARG A 225 -7.73 -11.35 18.68
CA ARG A 225 -8.42 -12.32 19.56
C ARG A 225 -7.50 -13.41 20.09
N LEU A 226 -6.51 -13.81 19.31
CA LEU A 226 -5.61 -14.92 19.58
C LEU A 226 -4.16 -14.46 19.45
N TYR A 227 -3.39 -14.63 20.53
CA TYR A 227 -2.01 -14.13 20.61
C TYR A 227 -1.10 -14.73 19.52
N ILE A 228 -1.26 -16.01 19.18
CA ILE A 228 -0.44 -16.68 18.15
C ILE A 228 -0.53 -16.01 16.78
N PHE A 229 -1.71 -15.48 16.42
CA PHE A 229 -1.92 -14.82 15.13
C PHE A 229 -1.18 -13.48 15.02
N LYS A 230 -0.74 -12.88 16.13
CA LYS A 230 0.13 -11.70 16.09
C LYS A 230 1.47 -12.01 15.43
N TYR A 231 2.10 -13.14 15.77
CA TYR A 231 3.33 -13.59 15.10
C TYR A 231 3.07 -13.96 13.64
N ILE A 232 1.99 -14.69 13.36
CA ILE A 232 1.67 -15.10 11.99
C ILE A 232 1.48 -13.89 11.08
N ALA A 233 0.68 -12.90 11.51
CA ALA A 233 0.46 -11.68 10.73
C ALA A 233 1.75 -10.87 10.53
N ALA A 234 2.55 -10.72 11.59
CA ALA A 234 3.81 -9.97 11.57
C ALA A 234 4.88 -10.60 10.66
N ILE A 235 4.92 -11.93 10.55
CA ILE A 235 5.78 -12.67 9.61
C ILE A 235 5.21 -12.60 8.19
N PHE A 236 3.90 -12.81 8.05
CA PHE A 236 3.22 -12.85 6.76
C PHE A 236 3.39 -11.54 5.98
N ALA A 237 3.22 -10.38 6.65
CA ALA A 237 3.26 -9.08 5.99
C ALA A 237 4.54 -8.86 5.14
N PRO A 238 5.77 -8.92 5.68
CA PRO A 238 6.98 -8.71 4.89
C PRO A 238 7.26 -9.85 3.90
N ILE A 239 7.02 -11.12 4.29
CA ILE A 239 7.34 -12.28 3.44
C ILE A 239 6.41 -12.32 2.22
N ALA A 240 5.09 -12.25 2.43
CA ALA A 240 4.14 -12.30 1.34
C ALA A 240 4.31 -11.08 0.42
N HIS A 241 4.60 -9.89 0.97
CA HIS A 241 4.89 -8.71 0.18
C HIS A 241 6.15 -8.88 -0.70
N GLU A 242 7.24 -9.45 -0.18
CA GLU A 242 8.43 -9.75 -0.99
C GLU A 242 8.14 -10.79 -2.07
N LEU A 243 7.32 -11.81 -1.75
CA LEU A 243 6.90 -12.82 -2.74
C LEU A 243 6.11 -12.19 -3.88
N LEU A 244 5.20 -11.24 -3.61
CA LEU A 244 4.48 -10.51 -4.66
C LEU A 244 5.43 -9.82 -5.63
N ILE A 245 6.42 -9.09 -5.09
CA ILE A 245 7.42 -8.38 -5.89
C ILE A 245 8.27 -9.37 -6.68
N TYR A 246 8.73 -10.45 -6.01
CA TYR A 246 9.56 -11.48 -6.62
C TYR A 246 8.86 -12.14 -7.80
N PHE A 247 7.62 -12.62 -7.63
CA PHE A 247 6.86 -13.24 -8.70
C PHE A 247 6.57 -12.26 -9.83
N GLY A 248 6.21 -11.01 -9.50
CA GLY A 248 5.98 -9.95 -10.48
C GLY A 248 7.20 -9.68 -11.38
N ARG A 249 8.40 -9.65 -10.79
CA ARG A 249 9.67 -9.46 -11.53
C ARG A 249 10.08 -10.71 -12.31
N ASN A 250 9.91 -11.88 -11.71
CA ASN A 250 10.29 -13.14 -12.32
C ASN A 250 9.48 -13.42 -13.61
N ILE A 251 8.20 -13.03 -13.64
CA ILE A 251 7.36 -13.08 -14.84
C ILE A 251 7.95 -12.19 -15.96
N GLU A 252 8.35 -10.95 -15.66
CA GLU A 252 8.92 -10.04 -16.67
C GLU A 252 10.29 -10.50 -17.17
N LYS A 253 11.06 -11.20 -16.33
CA LYS A 253 12.38 -11.72 -16.71
C LYS A 253 12.30 -12.96 -17.59
N LYS A 254 11.40 -13.89 -17.29
CA LYS A 254 11.34 -15.21 -17.94
C LYS A 254 10.50 -15.24 -19.22
N ASN A 255 9.53 -14.34 -19.35
CA ASN A 255 8.66 -14.33 -20.52
C ASN A 255 9.27 -13.49 -21.65
N LYS A 256 8.91 -13.85 -22.89
CA LYS A 256 9.34 -13.10 -24.07
C LYS A 256 8.79 -11.67 -24.04
N PRO A 257 9.63 -10.63 -24.21
CA PRO A 257 9.17 -9.24 -24.32
C PRO A 257 8.27 -9.04 -25.54
N ILE A 258 7.29 -8.13 -25.41
CA ILE A 258 6.33 -7.84 -26.49
C ILE A 258 6.88 -6.83 -27.52
N PHE A 259 7.84 -5.99 -27.13
CA PHE A 259 8.47 -5.01 -28.03
C PHE A 259 9.93 -5.39 -28.29
N LEU A 260 10.11 -6.35 -29.21
CA LEU A 260 11.42 -6.74 -29.72
C LEU A 260 11.68 -6.04 -31.05
N SER A 261 12.95 -5.70 -31.30
CA SER A 261 13.38 -5.14 -32.58
C SER A 261 13.08 -6.16 -33.70
N PRO A 262 12.23 -5.81 -34.68
CA PRO A 262 11.90 -6.72 -35.78
C PRO A 262 13.07 -6.81 -36.77
N GLU A 263 13.21 -7.95 -37.46
CA GLU A 263 14.22 -8.12 -38.52
C GLU A 263 13.95 -7.22 -39.75
N LYS A 264 12.67 -6.88 -39.98
CA LYS A 264 12.23 -5.99 -41.08
C LYS A 264 11.08 -5.09 -40.60
N GLY A 265 11.12 -3.83 -41.02
CA GLY A 265 10.12 -2.82 -40.67
C GLY A 265 10.37 -2.15 -39.32
N GLU A 266 9.41 -1.36 -38.86
CA GLU A 266 9.47 -0.62 -37.60
C GLU A 266 8.34 -1.07 -36.67
N LEU A 267 8.66 -1.33 -35.40
CA LEU A 267 7.67 -1.63 -34.37
C LEU A 267 7.43 -0.37 -33.52
N VAL A 268 6.20 0.15 -33.58
CA VAL A 268 5.83 1.35 -32.82
C VAL A 268 5.53 0.97 -31.37
N LEU A 269 6.34 1.49 -30.44
CA LEU A 269 6.16 1.28 -29.01
C LEU A 269 5.00 2.10 -28.43
N ASP A 270 4.97 3.39 -28.74
CA ASP A 270 3.93 4.31 -28.29
C ASP A 270 3.82 5.50 -29.25
N VAL A 271 2.67 6.15 -29.25
CA VAL A 271 2.42 7.37 -30.04
C VAL A 271 2.18 8.54 -29.09
N TYR A 272 2.54 9.74 -29.53
CA TYR A 272 2.21 10.91 -28.74
C TYR A 272 0.70 11.12 -28.75
N PRO A 273 0.09 11.40 -27.59
CA PRO A 273 -1.30 11.82 -27.56
C PRO A 273 -1.41 13.18 -28.27
N ASP A 274 -2.44 13.32 -29.12
CA ASP A 274 -2.85 14.58 -29.74
C ASP A 274 -3.27 15.62 -28.71
#